data_AF-A0A0X8JWT2-F1
#
_entry.id   AF-A0A0X8JWT2-F1
#
_cell.length_a   1.000
_cell.length_b   1.000
_cell.length_c   1.000
_cell.angle_alpha   90.00
_cell.angle_beta   90.00
_cell.angle_gamma   90.00
#
_symmetry.space_group_name_H-M   'P 1'
#
loop_
_entity.id
_entity.type
_entity.pdbx_description
1 polymer ?
#
loop_
_entity_poly.entity_id
_entity_poly.type
_entity_poly.pdbx_seq_one_letter_code
_entity_poly.pdbx_strand_id
1 'polypeptide(L)'
;MIQLFDVYNQESQDLHYSLTAAGLSDLTVVIEPDGFLPDGVVSPFTYYLGYDRGKPLYFNQVPVPDFWEIAGNNQFGTINDLNQERAVIHFADGLQARLVKKVEWKTPAGRIFQVDHYNRFGACFAKTTYDGLGQAIMTSYRNVDQKEVILENHVTGDILLTLEGQGLRHFSGRVAFIIDFLQGLKVNLDHILFNTLSTSFLTSFHFPEKSGQDILVWQEPLQDHIPGNMQLILENDQLRAKTIIIPDYATYERALQLTDEKFHHKFSHLGYHYHFKRDNFVRSDALIVTNSDQLEQIEKLVESLPRVTFRIAAVTEMSSKLLDMLRYPNVVLYQNASPQKVQELYQLSDIYLDINYGNELLQAVRQAFEHNQLVLAFEETAHNRRYTAPNHIFAKEAVDDMIHTIELALSHVKEMGRALGDQGYHANYVDPIMYQERMETILGESHD
;
A
#
# COMPACT_ATOMS: atom_id res chain seq x y z
N MET A 1 8.72 -3.77 -20.38
CA MET A 1 8.69 -4.83 -19.34
C MET A 1 7.34 -4.87 -18.64
N ILE A 2 6.98 -6.02 -18.05
CA ILE A 2 5.77 -6.16 -17.22
C ILE A 2 6.10 -6.17 -15.73
N GLN A 3 5.17 -5.66 -14.93
CA GLN A 3 5.19 -5.80 -13.47
C GLN A 3 4.18 -6.87 -13.07
N LEU A 4 4.57 -7.82 -12.23
CA LEU A 4 3.73 -8.90 -11.73
C LEU A 4 3.80 -8.94 -10.20
N PHE A 5 2.76 -8.44 -9.55
CA PHE A 5 2.68 -8.38 -8.09
C PHE A 5 1.67 -9.38 -7.55
N ASP A 6 1.97 -9.99 -6.40
CA ASP A 6 0.99 -10.86 -5.74
C ASP A 6 -0.18 -10.03 -5.19
N VAL A 7 0.10 -8.87 -4.59
CA VAL A 7 -0.86 -7.95 -3.97
C VAL A 7 -0.56 -6.50 -4.35
N TYR A 8 -1.54 -5.59 -4.23
CA TYR A 8 -1.40 -4.17 -4.57
C TYR A 8 -1.31 -3.25 -3.34
N ASN A 9 -0.42 -3.60 -2.41
CA ASN A 9 -0.13 -2.81 -1.20
C ASN A 9 0.74 -1.57 -1.51
N GLN A 10 1.12 -0.82 -0.46
CA GLN A 10 1.90 0.42 -0.61
C GLN A 10 3.26 0.17 -1.26
N GLU A 11 3.92 -0.95 -0.94
CA GLU A 11 5.21 -1.33 -1.51
C GLU A 11 5.11 -1.61 -3.02
N SER A 12 4.09 -2.34 -3.46
CA SER A 12 3.79 -2.56 -4.88
C SER A 12 3.45 -1.25 -5.59
N GLN A 13 2.71 -0.35 -4.92
CA GLN A 13 2.34 0.97 -5.46
C GLN A 13 3.57 1.87 -5.65
N ASP A 14 4.47 1.95 -4.67
CA ASP A 14 5.70 2.74 -4.77
C ASP A 14 6.58 2.27 -5.93
N LEU A 15 6.69 0.95 -6.11
CA LEU A 15 7.43 0.34 -7.22
C LEU A 15 6.74 0.61 -8.57
N HIS A 16 5.42 0.44 -8.63
CA HIS A 16 4.61 0.72 -9.80
C HIS A 16 4.76 2.16 -10.28
N TYR A 17 4.64 3.12 -9.37
CA TYR A 17 4.78 4.53 -9.68
C TYR A 17 6.20 4.89 -10.07
N SER A 18 7.22 4.28 -9.44
CA SER A 18 8.61 4.50 -9.81
C SER A 18 8.90 4.10 -11.25
N LEU A 19 8.51 2.88 -11.63
CA LEU A 19 8.71 2.35 -12.98
C LEU A 19 7.88 3.09 -14.03
N THR A 20 6.65 3.48 -13.68
CA THR A 20 5.78 4.26 -14.58
C THR A 20 6.34 5.65 -14.83
N ALA A 21 6.82 6.33 -13.78
CA ALA A 21 7.42 7.66 -13.89
C ALA A 21 8.73 7.64 -14.72
N ALA A 22 9.49 6.54 -14.64
CA ALA A 22 10.70 6.33 -15.45
C ALA A 22 10.40 5.88 -16.90
N GLY A 23 9.13 5.66 -17.27
CA GLY A 23 8.76 5.18 -18.60
C GLY A 23 9.16 3.73 -18.88
N LEU A 24 9.42 2.95 -17.82
CA LEU A 24 9.93 1.58 -17.89
C LEU A 24 8.82 0.54 -17.70
N SER A 25 7.53 0.87 -17.84
CA SER A 25 6.45 -0.08 -17.58
C SER A 25 5.44 -0.13 -18.72
N ASP A 26 5.29 -1.30 -19.33
CA ASP A 26 4.26 -1.53 -20.36
C ASP A 26 2.90 -1.82 -19.72
N LEU A 27 2.89 -2.67 -18.69
CA LEU A 27 1.69 -3.12 -18.01
C LEU A 27 2.00 -3.59 -16.58
N THR A 28 1.08 -3.32 -15.67
CA THR A 28 1.11 -3.85 -14.30
C THR A 28 0.00 -4.86 -14.09
N VAL A 29 0.37 -6.05 -13.63
CA VAL A 29 -0.51 -7.18 -13.36
C VAL A 29 -0.46 -7.51 -11.88
N VAL A 30 -1.63 -7.61 -11.25
CA VAL A 30 -1.78 -8.02 -9.84
C VAL A 30 -2.51 -9.35 -9.79
N ILE A 31 -1.91 -10.34 -9.13
CA ILE A 31 -2.44 -11.70 -9.05
C ILE A 31 -3.68 -11.74 -8.15
N GLU A 32 -3.64 -11.06 -7.00
CA GLU A 32 -4.81 -10.92 -6.14
C GLU A 32 -5.94 -10.22 -6.90
N PRO A 33 -7.17 -10.77 -6.87
CA PRO A 33 -8.33 -10.20 -7.54
C PRO A 33 -8.91 -9.00 -6.77
N ASP A 34 -8.10 -7.96 -6.50
CA ASP A 34 -8.60 -6.77 -5.81
C ASP A 34 -9.59 -6.01 -6.72
N GLY A 35 -10.80 -5.77 -6.22
CA GLY A 35 -11.85 -5.02 -6.91
C GLY A 35 -11.58 -3.51 -7.03
N PHE A 36 -10.54 -2.99 -6.36
CA PHE A 36 -10.21 -1.57 -6.26
C PHE A 36 -8.89 -1.20 -6.95
N LEU A 37 -8.38 -2.06 -7.84
CA LEU A 37 -7.20 -1.73 -8.66
C LEU A 37 -7.41 -0.41 -9.45
N PRO A 38 -6.38 0.45 -9.51
CA PRO A 38 -6.45 1.70 -10.26
C PRO A 38 -6.48 1.45 -11.77
N ASP A 39 -6.83 2.49 -12.53
CA ASP A 39 -6.78 2.40 -13.99
C ASP A 39 -5.37 2.12 -14.50
N GLY A 40 -5.27 1.26 -15.52
CA GLY A 40 -3.99 0.79 -16.07
C GLY A 40 -3.38 -0.41 -15.35
N VAL A 41 -3.90 -0.80 -14.19
CA VAL A 41 -3.50 -2.02 -13.47
C VAL A 41 -4.56 -3.09 -13.65
N VAL A 42 -4.15 -4.31 -14.01
CA VAL A 42 -5.07 -5.41 -14.32
C VAL A 42 -4.83 -6.63 -13.43
N SER A 43 -5.85 -7.47 -13.26
CA SER A 43 -5.71 -8.80 -12.64
C SER A 43 -6.22 -9.88 -13.59
N PRO A 44 -5.56 -11.06 -13.69
CA PRO A 44 -6.03 -12.17 -14.52
C PRO A 44 -7.48 -12.58 -14.22
N PHE A 45 -7.92 -12.38 -12.97
CA PHE A 45 -9.24 -12.74 -12.49
C PHE A 45 -10.32 -11.69 -12.77
N THR A 46 -9.95 -10.42 -12.93
CA THR A 46 -10.91 -9.32 -13.16
C THR A 46 -10.93 -8.84 -14.60
N TYR A 47 -9.87 -9.09 -15.37
CA TYR A 47 -9.69 -8.62 -16.75
C TYR A 47 -10.85 -8.97 -17.68
N TYR A 48 -11.39 -10.19 -17.54
CA TYR A 48 -12.45 -10.71 -18.42
C TYR A 48 -13.87 -10.33 -17.99
N LEU A 49 -14.04 -9.61 -16.87
CA LEU A 49 -15.37 -9.40 -16.27
C LEU A 49 -16.14 -8.21 -16.87
N GLY A 50 -15.45 -7.28 -17.54
CA GLY A 50 -16.06 -6.21 -18.34
C GLY A 50 -16.65 -5.04 -17.56
N TYR A 51 -16.35 -4.88 -16.26
CA TYR A 51 -16.81 -3.73 -15.48
C TYR A 51 -16.00 -2.47 -15.81
N ASP A 52 -16.65 -1.41 -16.30
CA ASP A 52 -16.02 -0.14 -16.69
C ASP A 52 -16.73 1.11 -16.12
N ARG A 53 -17.91 0.94 -15.50
CA ARG A 53 -18.79 2.02 -15.05
C ARG A 53 -19.48 1.67 -13.75
N GLY A 54 -19.70 2.69 -12.93
CA GLY A 54 -20.42 2.57 -11.66
C GLY A 54 -19.75 3.40 -10.58
N LYS A 55 -20.16 3.19 -9.34
CA LYS A 55 -19.56 3.80 -8.15
C LYS A 55 -19.52 2.76 -7.05
N PRO A 56 -18.47 2.77 -6.21
CA PRO A 56 -18.38 1.81 -5.11
C PRO A 56 -19.58 1.98 -4.18
N LEU A 57 -20.08 0.87 -3.64
CA LEU A 57 -21.16 0.92 -2.67
C LEU A 57 -20.66 1.57 -1.38
N TYR A 58 -21.45 2.49 -0.84
CA TYR A 58 -21.34 2.89 0.55
C TYR A 58 -21.91 1.78 1.44
N PHE A 59 -21.43 1.65 2.69
CA PHE A 59 -21.74 0.48 3.53
C PHE A 59 -23.24 0.18 3.69
N ASN A 60 -24.11 1.19 3.73
CA ASN A 60 -25.55 1.01 3.88
C ASN A 60 -26.30 0.72 2.55
N GLN A 61 -25.57 0.55 1.45
CA GLN A 61 -26.11 0.23 0.13
C GLN A 61 -25.93 -1.25 -0.24
N VAL A 62 -25.31 -2.05 0.63
CA VAL A 62 -25.20 -3.50 0.44
C VAL A 62 -26.61 -4.09 0.31
N PRO A 63 -26.91 -4.87 -0.73
CA PRO A 63 -28.21 -5.53 -0.86
C PRO A 63 -28.44 -6.53 0.29
N VAL A 64 -29.54 -6.36 1.02
CA VAL A 64 -29.93 -7.22 2.14
C VAL A 64 -31.40 -7.61 2.03
N PRO A 65 -31.84 -8.72 2.68
CA PRO A 65 -33.25 -9.05 2.80
C PRO A 65 -34.07 -7.92 3.43
N ASP A 66 -35.36 -7.89 3.11
CA ASP A 66 -36.28 -6.87 3.63
C ASP A 66 -36.22 -6.80 5.18
N PHE A 67 -36.22 -5.57 5.70
CA PHE A 67 -36.20 -5.23 7.14
C PHE A 67 -34.92 -5.58 7.90
N TRP A 68 -33.88 -6.08 7.25
CA TRP A 68 -32.58 -6.26 7.90
C TRP A 68 -31.90 -4.91 8.14
N GLU A 69 -31.26 -4.76 9.29
CA GLU A 69 -30.58 -3.54 9.69
C GLU A 69 -29.12 -3.56 9.26
N ILE A 70 -28.65 -2.48 8.64
CA ILE A 70 -27.22 -2.24 8.40
C ILE A 70 -26.75 -1.16 9.37
N ALA A 71 -25.79 -1.50 10.22
CA ALA A 71 -25.12 -0.59 11.14
C ALA A 71 -23.62 -0.54 10.81
N GLY A 72 -22.89 0.44 11.35
CA GLY A 72 -21.44 0.51 11.14
C GLY A 72 -20.75 1.68 11.81
N ASN A 73 -19.43 1.55 11.96
CA ASN A 73 -18.54 2.58 12.45
C ASN A 73 -17.53 2.98 11.35
N ASN A 74 -16.38 3.57 11.69
CA ASN A 74 -15.35 3.95 10.72
C ASN A 74 -14.46 2.77 10.26
N GLN A 75 -14.54 1.63 10.92
CA GLN A 75 -13.68 0.45 10.67
C GLN A 75 -14.42 -0.65 9.90
N PHE A 76 -15.68 -0.92 10.25
CA PHE A 76 -16.49 -1.96 9.61
C PHE A 76 -17.99 -1.66 9.74
N GLY A 77 -18.80 -2.39 8.96
CA GLY A 77 -20.25 -2.44 9.09
C GLY A 77 -20.74 -3.81 9.52
N THR A 78 -21.96 -3.90 10.04
CA THR A 78 -22.65 -5.15 10.36
C THR A 78 -24.02 -5.17 9.72
N ILE A 79 -24.48 -6.37 9.38
CA ILE A 79 -25.82 -6.63 8.87
C ILE A 79 -26.52 -7.54 9.87
N ASN A 80 -27.68 -7.12 10.37
CA ASN A 80 -28.40 -7.77 11.46
C ASN A 80 -29.84 -8.10 11.06
N ASP A 81 -30.28 -9.27 11.51
CA ASP A 81 -31.67 -9.71 11.48
C ASP A 81 -32.20 -9.69 12.92
N LEU A 82 -32.97 -8.65 13.26
CA LEU A 82 -33.30 -8.31 14.65
C LEU A 82 -32.02 -8.20 15.49
N ASN A 83 -31.83 -9.09 16.47
CA ASN A 83 -30.68 -9.10 17.38
C ASN A 83 -29.58 -10.10 16.96
N GLN A 84 -29.67 -10.68 15.75
CA GLN A 84 -28.70 -11.65 15.26
C GLN A 84 -27.82 -11.03 14.18
N GLU A 85 -26.51 -11.02 14.41
CA GLU A 85 -25.54 -10.66 13.37
C GLU A 85 -25.55 -11.71 12.26
N ARG A 86 -25.67 -11.25 11.01
CA ARG A 86 -25.74 -12.08 9.81
C ARG A 86 -24.56 -11.88 8.87
N ALA A 87 -23.95 -10.70 8.88
CA ALA A 87 -22.75 -10.44 8.11
C ALA A 87 -21.91 -9.30 8.68
N VAL A 88 -20.64 -9.30 8.29
CA VAL A 88 -19.71 -8.19 8.53
C VAL A 88 -19.30 -7.58 7.20
N ILE A 89 -19.41 -6.26 7.08
CA ILE A 89 -19.00 -5.46 5.93
C ILE A 89 -17.60 -4.94 6.22
N HIS A 90 -16.64 -5.29 5.36
CA HIS A 90 -15.27 -4.79 5.42
C HIS A 90 -15.10 -3.65 4.42
N PHE A 91 -14.48 -2.56 4.86
CA PHE A 91 -14.28 -1.38 4.01
C PHE A 91 -13.04 -1.51 3.14
N ALA A 92 -13.06 -0.82 2.00
CA ALA A 92 -11.89 -0.67 1.14
C ALA A 92 -10.83 0.21 1.81
N ASP A 93 -9.58 -0.17 1.62
CA ASP A 93 -8.42 0.55 2.13
C ASP A 93 -8.37 1.96 1.51
N GLY A 94 -8.02 2.98 2.30
CA GLY A 94 -7.92 4.38 1.83
C GLY A 94 -8.59 5.40 2.76
N LEU A 95 -8.94 6.58 2.21
CA LEU A 95 -9.44 7.76 2.95
C LEU A 95 -10.86 7.56 3.53
N GLN A 96 -11.02 6.63 4.49
CA GLN A 96 -12.17 6.41 5.39
C GLN A 96 -13.57 6.63 4.77
N ALA A 97 -13.75 6.29 3.50
CA ALA A 97 -14.98 6.55 2.77
C ALA A 97 -16.07 5.49 3.05
N ARG A 98 -15.84 4.54 3.97
CA ARG A 98 -16.73 3.41 4.31
C ARG A 98 -17.30 2.71 3.06
N LEU A 99 -16.45 2.58 2.04
CA LEU A 99 -16.77 1.93 0.77
C LEU A 99 -16.62 0.43 0.94
N VAL A 100 -17.55 -0.35 0.40
CA VAL A 100 -17.60 -1.80 0.60
C VAL A 100 -16.51 -2.50 -0.22
N LYS A 101 -15.60 -3.22 0.44
CA LYS A 101 -14.62 -4.13 -0.20
C LYS A 101 -15.16 -5.54 -0.29
N LYS A 102 -15.64 -6.07 0.83
CA LYS A 102 -16.22 -7.41 0.93
C LYS A 102 -17.27 -7.51 2.03
N VAL A 103 -18.15 -8.50 1.91
CA VAL A 103 -19.17 -8.84 2.92
C VAL A 103 -19.04 -10.30 3.30
N GLU A 104 -18.75 -10.57 4.57
CA GLU A 104 -18.60 -11.92 5.12
C GLU A 104 -19.91 -12.37 5.76
N TRP A 105 -20.62 -13.28 5.10
CA TRP A 105 -21.91 -13.81 5.54
C TRP A 105 -21.74 -14.98 6.52
N LYS A 106 -22.49 -14.92 7.61
CA LYS A 106 -22.41 -15.84 8.74
C LYS A 106 -23.68 -16.66 8.92
N THR A 107 -23.48 -17.91 9.32
CA THR A 107 -24.53 -18.78 9.84
C THR A 107 -25.03 -18.27 11.20
N PRO A 108 -26.20 -18.72 11.71
CA PRO A 108 -26.64 -18.38 13.07
C PRO A 108 -25.65 -18.77 14.18
N ALA A 109 -24.76 -19.72 13.92
CA ALA A 109 -23.68 -20.13 14.83
C ALA A 109 -22.41 -19.27 14.70
N GLY A 110 -22.43 -18.19 13.93
CA GLY A 110 -21.32 -17.26 13.73
C GLY A 110 -20.25 -17.69 12.72
N ARG A 111 -20.41 -18.85 12.06
CA ARG A 111 -19.45 -19.36 11.07
C ARG A 111 -19.64 -18.69 9.72
N ILE A 112 -18.55 -18.27 9.07
CA ILE A 112 -18.56 -17.74 7.71
C ILE A 112 -18.89 -18.88 6.74
N PHE A 113 -19.87 -18.67 5.85
CA PHE A 113 -20.20 -19.62 4.78
C PHE A 113 -19.99 -19.04 3.38
N GLN A 114 -19.97 -17.71 3.26
CA GLN A 114 -19.77 -17.02 1.99
C GLN A 114 -19.11 -15.65 2.20
N VAL A 115 -18.27 -15.25 1.26
CA VAL A 115 -17.72 -13.90 1.15
C VAL A 115 -18.08 -13.34 -0.22
N ASP A 116 -18.80 -12.22 -0.22
CA ASP A 116 -19.11 -11.45 -1.43
C ASP A 116 -18.04 -10.37 -1.62
N HIS A 117 -17.39 -10.34 -2.78
CA HIS A 117 -16.34 -9.37 -3.11
C HIS A 117 -16.89 -8.29 -4.02
N TYR A 118 -16.66 -7.03 -3.65
CA TYR A 118 -17.16 -5.85 -4.34
C TYR A 118 -16.02 -5.09 -5.02
N ASN A 119 -16.33 -4.45 -6.15
CA ASN A 119 -15.37 -3.65 -6.90
C ASN A 119 -15.66 -2.13 -6.79
N ARG A 120 -14.73 -1.33 -7.30
CA ARG A 120 -14.84 0.14 -7.41
C ARG A 120 -16.03 0.63 -8.25
N PHE A 121 -16.73 -0.27 -8.93
CA PHE A 121 -17.93 0.02 -9.72
C PHE A 121 -19.23 -0.29 -8.97
N GLY A 122 -19.14 -0.84 -7.75
CA GLY A 122 -20.29 -1.16 -6.90
C GLY A 122 -20.93 -2.52 -7.17
N ALA A 123 -20.28 -3.37 -7.96
CA ALA A 123 -20.77 -4.71 -8.27
C ALA A 123 -20.12 -5.77 -7.39
N CYS A 124 -20.92 -6.75 -6.94
CA CYS A 124 -20.43 -8.00 -6.38
C CYS A 124 -19.89 -8.87 -7.53
N PHE A 125 -18.59 -8.79 -7.79
CA PHE A 125 -17.96 -9.43 -8.96
C PHE A 125 -17.48 -10.85 -8.66
N ALA A 126 -17.31 -11.22 -7.39
CA ALA A 126 -16.91 -12.57 -7.02
C ALA A 126 -17.58 -13.04 -5.73
N LYS A 127 -17.76 -14.36 -5.58
CA LYS A 127 -18.27 -15.00 -4.36
C LYS A 127 -17.39 -16.19 -3.99
N THR A 128 -16.87 -16.18 -2.77
CA THR A 128 -16.12 -17.31 -2.20
C THR A 128 -17.03 -18.08 -1.24
N THR A 129 -17.13 -19.40 -1.39
CA THR A 129 -17.90 -20.26 -0.49
C THR A 129 -16.97 -21.03 0.45
N TYR A 130 -17.44 -21.30 1.67
CA TYR A 130 -16.67 -21.94 2.73
C TYR A 130 -17.36 -23.23 3.21
N ASP A 131 -16.55 -24.19 3.65
CA ASP A 131 -17.04 -25.43 4.25
C ASP A 131 -17.44 -25.26 5.73
N GLY A 132 -17.91 -26.34 6.36
CA GLY A 132 -18.30 -26.34 7.77
C GLY A 132 -17.15 -26.12 8.77
N LEU A 133 -15.90 -26.20 8.31
CA LEU A 133 -14.66 -25.98 9.05
C LEU A 133 -14.09 -24.57 8.85
N GLY A 134 -14.67 -23.76 7.96
CA GLY A 134 -14.21 -22.41 7.64
C GLY A 134 -13.09 -22.36 6.60
N GLN A 135 -12.92 -23.42 5.80
CA GLN A 135 -11.98 -23.44 4.68
C GLN A 135 -12.68 -23.02 3.38
N ALA A 136 -12.04 -22.18 2.57
CA ALA A 136 -12.57 -21.78 1.28
C ALA A 136 -12.63 -23.00 0.35
N ILE A 137 -13.77 -23.21 -0.32
CA ILE A 137 -13.99 -24.32 -1.27
C ILE A 137 -13.79 -23.84 -2.71
N MET A 138 -14.46 -22.75 -3.08
CA MET A 138 -14.38 -22.20 -4.43
C MET A 138 -14.65 -20.68 -4.45
N THR A 139 -14.12 -20.00 -5.46
CA THR A 139 -14.52 -18.63 -5.83
C THR A 139 -15.09 -18.60 -7.25
N SER A 140 -16.30 -18.07 -7.41
CA SER A 140 -16.95 -17.82 -8.70
C SER A 140 -16.84 -16.33 -9.03
N TYR A 141 -16.23 -16.00 -10.17
CA TYR A 141 -16.08 -14.63 -10.68
C TYR A 141 -17.05 -14.41 -11.85
N ARG A 142 -17.80 -13.30 -11.79
CA ARG A 142 -18.93 -13.05 -12.69
C ARG A 142 -18.77 -11.73 -13.44
N ASN A 143 -19.14 -11.75 -14.72
CA ASN A 143 -19.12 -10.54 -15.55
C ASN A 143 -20.29 -9.59 -15.22
N VAL A 144 -20.34 -8.47 -15.93
CA VAL A 144 -21.42 -7.46 -15.84
C VAL A 144 -22.83 -8.03 -15.99
N ASP A 145 -23.01 -9.10 -16.77
CA ASP A 145 -24.29 -9.79 -16.98
C ASP A 145 -24.59 -10.85 -15.90
N GLN A 146 -23.77 -10.91 -14.84
CA GLN A 146 -23.85 -11.89 -13.76
C GLN A 146 -23.64 -13.35 -14.20
N LYS A 147 -23.04 -13.58 -15.37
CA LYS A 147 -22.62 -14.90 -15.84
C LYS A 147 -21.25 -15.25 -15.26
N GLU A 148 -21.09 -16.50 -14.83
CA GLU A 148 -19.80 -17.02 -14.37
C GLU A 148 -18.80 -17.08 -15.52
N VAL A 149 -17.64 -16.46 -15.32
CA VAL A 149 -16.54 -16.42 -16.30
C VAL A 149 -15.35 -17.22 -15.80
N ILE A 150 -15.03 -17.12 -14.51
CA ILE A 150 -13.94 -17.87 -13.88
C ILE A 150 -14.49 -18.61 -12.67
N LEU A 151 -14.11 -19.87 -12.53
CA LEU A 151 -14.32 -20.66 -11.33
C LEU A 151 -12.97 -21.16 -10.83
N GLU A 152 -12.61 -20.79 -9.60
CA GLU A 152 -11.40 -21.25 -8.92
C GLU A 152 -11.80 -22.22 -7.82
N ASN A 153 -11.28 -23.45 -7.87
CA ASN A 153 -11.48 -24.46 -6.82
C ASN A 153 -10.29 -24.41 -5.85
N HIS A 154 -10.53 -23.99 -4.61
CA HIS A 154 -9.48 -23.86 -3.59
C HIS A 154 -9.05 -25.19 -2.98
N VAL A 155 -9.84 -26.27 -3.18
CA VAL A 155 -9.50 -27.62 -2.70
C VAL A 155 -8.53 -28.30 -3.67
N THR A 156 -8.80 -28.22 -4.98
CA THR A 156 -7.95 -28.86 -6.01
C THR A 156 -6.90 -27.92 -6.58
N GLY A 157 -7.10 -26.61 -6.49
CA GLY A 157 -6.31 -25.57 -7.15
C GLY A 157 -6.73 -25.32 -8.61
N ASP A 158 -7.67 -26.10 -9.15
CA ASP A 158 -8.08 -25.97 -10.55
C ASP A 158 -8.79 -24.64 -10.82
N ILE A 159 -8.51 -24.07 -12.00
CA ILE A 159 -9.16 -22.87 -12.51
C ILE A 159 -9.83 -23.19 -13.84
N LEU A 160 -11.10 -22.82 -13.96
CA LEU A 160 -11.88 -22.93 -15.18
C LEU A 160 -12.18 -21.54 -15.72
N LEU A 161 -11.90 -21.32 -17.01
CA LEU A 161 -12.21 -20.07 -17.71
C LEU A 161 -13.18 -20.34 -18.85
N THR A 162 -14.31 -19.63 -18.83
CA THR A 162 -15.35 -19.70 -19.86
C THR A 162 -15.53 -18.33 -20.49
N LEU A 163 -15.02 -18.17 -21.72
CA LEU A 163 -15.19 -16.94 -22.52
C LEU A 163 -16.24 -17.16 -23.61
N GLU A 164 -17.01 -16.12 -23.92
CA GLU A 164 -18.04 -16.19 -24.95
C GLU A 164 -17.42 -16.55 -26.33
N GLY A 165 -18.03 -17.53 -27.00
CA GLY A 165 -17.54 -18.01 -28.29
C GLY A 165 -16.27 -18.87 -28.23
N GLN A 166 -15.75 -19.18 -27.04
CA GLN A 166 -14.59 -20.05 -26.84
C GLN A 166 -14.98 -21.32 -26.07
N GLY A 167 -14.18 -22.37 -26.23
CA GLY A 167 -14.30 -23.57 -25.41
C GLY A 167 -13.88 -23.33 -23.96
N LEU A 168 -14.39 -24.13 -23.04
CA LEU A 168 -13.94 -24.16 -21.65
C LEU A 168 -12.43 -24.44 -21.60
N ARG A 169 -11.68 -23.56 -20.93
CA ARG A 169 -10.26 -23.75 -20.65
C ARG A 169 -10.08 -24.18 -19.20
N HIS A 170 -9.23 -25.18 -18.98
CA HIS A 170 -8.87 -25.69 -17.66
C HIS A 170 -7.39 -25.45 -17.39
N PHE A 171 -7.09 -25.02 -16.17
CA PHE A 171 -5.74 -24.83 -15.65
C PHE A 171 -5.62 -25.56 -14.33
N SER A 172 -4.48 -26.22 -14.10
CA SER A 172 -4.22 -26.99 -12.88
C SER A 172 -3.89 -26.14 -11.65
N GLY A 173 -3.88 -24.81 -11.78
CA GLY A 173 -3.38 -23.90 -10.74
C GLY A 173 -3.25 -22.46 -11.20
N ARG A 174 -3.09 -21.55 -10.22
CA ARG A 174 -2.87 -20.12 -10.47
C ARG A 174 -1.69 -19.85 -11.40
N VAL A 175 -0.55 -20.51 -11.20
CA VAL A 175 0.65 -20.30 -12.03
C VAL A 175 0.37 -20.58 -13.51
N ALA A 176 -0.29 -21.71 -13.83
CA ALA A 176 -0.63 -22.05 -15.20
C ALA A 176 -1.61 -21.04 -15.82
N PHE A 177 -2.60 -20.60 -15.04
CA PHE A 177 -3.57 -19.58 -15.47
C PHE A 177 -2.91 -18.21 -15.73
N ILE A 178 -1.99 -17.78 -14.85
CA ILE A 178 -1.26 -16.51 -14.99
C ILE A 178 -0.34 -16.57 -16.22
N ILE A 179 0.38 -17.66 -16.44
CA ILE A 179 1.22 -17.82 -17.63
C ILE A 179 0.38 -17.71 -18.91
N ASP A 180 -0.74 -18.41 -19.00
CA ASP A 180 -1.64 -18.31 -20.16
C ASP A 180 -2.20 -16.90 -20.35
N PHE A 181 -2.59 -16.24 -19.24
CA PHE A 181 -3.01 -14.85 -19.27
C PHE A 181 -1.93 -13.94 -19.86
N LEU A 182 -0.70 -14.01 -19.34
CA LEU A 182 0.42 -13.19 -19.80
C LEU A 182 0.77 -13.47 -21.26
N GLN A 183 0.82 -14.72 -21.69
CA GLN A 183 1.08 -15.09 -23.09
C GLN A 183 -0.05 -14.66 -24.04
N GLY A 184 -1.29 -14.57 -23.54
CA GLY A 184 -2.43 -14.01 -24.26
C GLY A 184 -2.38 -12.50 -24.43
N LEU A 185 -1.58 -11.80 -23.60
CA LEU A 185 -1.35 -10.37 -23.74
C LEU A 185 -0.33 -10.12 -24.85
N LYS A 186 -0.61 -9.16 -25.72
CA LYS A 186 0.30 -8.71 -26.79
C LYS A 186 1.32 -7.69 -26.24
N VAL A 187 2.05 -8.07 -25.19
CA VAL A 187 3.04 -7.22 -24.50
C VAL A 187 4.42 -7.88 -24.52
N ASN A 188 5.47 -7.09 -24.28
CA ASN A 188 6.83 -7.61 -24.16
C ASN A 188 6.95 -8.40 -22.84
N LEU A 189 7.39 -9.66 -22.93
CA LEU A 189 7.60 -10.58 -21.80
C LEU A 189 9.08 -10.96 -21.63
N ASP A 190 10.01 -10.18 -22.19
CA ASP A 190 11.45 -10.38 -22.06
C ASP A 190 11.90 -10.16 -20.61
N HIS A 191 11.25 -9.22 -19.93
CA HIS A 191 11.48 -8.89 -18.52
C HIS A 191 10.18 -8.90 -17.74
N ILE A 192 10.07 -9.83 -16.79
CA ILE A 192 9.03 -9.84 -15.76
C ILE A 192 9.65 -9.34 -14.46
N LEU A 193 9.14 -8.24 -13.93
CA LEU A 193 9.53 -7.71 -12.64
C LEU A 193 8.48 -8.10 -11.59
N PHE A 194 8.92 -8.71 -10.51
CA PHE A 194 8.04 -9.17 -9.43
C PHE A 194 8.62 -8.84 -8.06
N ASN A 195 7.79 -8.71 -7.04
CA ASN A 195 8.22 -8.18 -5.73
C ASN A 195 8.06 -9.14 -4.55
N THR A 196 7.73 -10.41 -4.80
CA THR A 196 7.68 -11.43 -3.74
C THR A 196 8.23 -12.76 -4.23
N LEU A 197 8.57 -13.66 -3.31
CA LEU A 197 8.97 -15.04 -3.61
C LEU A 197 7.79 -16.04 -3.68
N SER A 198 6.57 -15.52 -3.87
CA SER A 198 5.32 -16.29 -3.90
C SER A 198 4.87 -16.64 -5.33
N THR A 199 3.61 -16.41 -5.69
CA THR A 199 3.04 -16.85 -6.98
C THR A 199 3.68 -16.09 -8.14
N SER A 200 4.07 -14.83 -7.93
CA SER A 200 4.77 -14.03 -8.95
C SER A 200 6.14 -14.62 -9.30
N PHE A 201 6.95 -15.01 -8.30
CA PHE A 201 8.19 -15.76 -8.51
C PHE A 201 7.94 -17.12 -9.17
N LEU A 202 6.96 -17.91 -8.70
CA LEU A 202 6.65 -19.21 -9.30
C LEU A 202 6.23 -19.09 -10.76
N THR A 203 5.59 -17.97 -11.14
CA THR A 203 5.27 -17.66 -12.53
C THR A 203 6.54 -17.49 -13.36
N SER A 204 7.52 -16.70 -12.89
CA SER A 204 8.84 -16.57 -13.54
C SER A 204 9.57 -17.93 -13.61
N PHE A 205 9.55 -18.69 -12.51
CA PHE A 205 10.20 -19.99 -12.38
C PHE A 205 9.65 -21.01 -13.39
N HIS A 206 8.32 -21.09 -13.54
CA HIS A 206 7.66 -22.04 -14.44
C HIS A 206 7.39 -21.48 -15.84
N PHE A 207 7.75 -20.24 -16.13
CA PHE A 207 7.50 -19.62 -17.43
C PHE A 207 8.13 -20.45 -18.57
N PRO A 208 7.41 -20.79 -19.66
CA PRO A 208 7.90 -21.75 -20.66
C PRO A 208 9.16 -21.27 -21.40
N GLU A 209 9.18 -19.99 -21.77
CA GLU A 209 10.30 -19.38 -22.49
C GLU A 209 11.40 -18.95 -21.52
N LYS A 210 12.61 -19.52 -21.65
CA LYS A 210 13.73 -19.30 -20.72
C LYS A 210 14.74 -18.24 -21.17
N SER A 211 14.52 -17.58 -22.31
CA SER A 211 15.40 -16.55 -22.88
C SER A 211 15.35 -15.21 -22.14
N GLY A 212 14.23 -14.89 -21.48
CA GLY A 212 14.06 -13.62 -20.78
C GLY A 212 14.82 -13.53 -19.45
N GLN A 213 14.95 -12.30 -18.96
CA GLN A 213 15.73 -11.94 -17.78
C GLN A 213 14.85 -11.20 -16.78
N ASP A 214 14.30 -11.95 -15.83
CA ASP A 214 13.35 -11.43 -14.85
C ASP A 214 14.08 -10.84 -13.64
N ILE A 215 13.40 -9.94 -12.94
CA ILE A 215 13.94 -9.17 -11.82
C ILE A 215 13.05 -9.37 -10.60
N LEU A 216 13.66 -9.81 -9.50
CA LEU A 216 13.04 -9.74 -8.17
C LEU A 216 13.33 -8.37 -7.57
N VAL A 217 12.31 -7.65 -7.12
CA VAL A 217 12.45 -6.49 -6.23
C VAL A 217 12.09 -6.92 -4.81
N TRP A 218 13.09 -7.19 -3.98
CA TRP A 218 12.90 -7.70 -2.63
C TRP A 218 12.66 -6.54 -1.65
N GLN A 219 11.45 -6.48 -1.08
CA GLN A 219 10.97 -5.36 -0.26
C GLN A 219 10.81 -5.73 1.22
N GLU A 220 11.06 -6.98 1.60
CA GLU A 220 10.92 -7.48 2.97
C GLU A 220 12.27 -7.42 3.73
N PRO A 221 12.26 -7.26 5.06
CA PRO A 221 13.50 -7.27 5.83
C PRO A 221 14.17 -8.65 5.80
N LEU A 222 15.51 -8.67 5.78
CA LEU A 222 16.30 -9.90 5.94
C LEU A 222 16.70 -10.08 7.40
N GLN A 223 16.44 -11.26 7.96
CA GLN A 223 16.85 -11.62 9.32
C GLN A 223 18.25 -12.28 9.31
N ASP A 224 18.33 -13.55 9.69
CA ASP A 224 19.59 -14.28 9.89
C ASP A 224 20.03 -15.11 8.67
N HIS A 225 19.18 -15.24 7.66
CA HIS A 225 19.46 -16.05 6.48
C HIS A 225 18.74 -15.53 5.24
N ILE A 226 19.28 -15.89 4.07
CA ILE A 226 18.63 -15.66 2.78
C ILE A 226 17.49 -16.67 2.59
N PRO A 227 16.28 -16.23 2.20
CA PRO A 227 15.15 -17.13 1.93
C PRO A 227 15.50 -18.21 0.90
N GLY A 228 15.01 -19.45 1.09
CA GLY A 228 15.35 -20.58 0.21
C GLY A 228 15.03 -20.33 -1.27
N ASN A 229 13.88 -19.72 -1.57
CA ASN A 229 13.53 -19.36 -2.95
C ASN A 229 14.46 -18.30 -3.55
N MET A 230 15.03 -17.41 -2.74
CA MET A 230 16.03 -16.45 -3.18
C MET A 230 17.36 -17.15 -3.46
N GLN A 231 17.75 -18.14 -2.65
CA GLN A 231 18.95 -18.96 -2.91
C GLN A 231 18.86 -19.66 -4.27
N LEU A 232 17.68 -20.12 -4.69
CA LEU A 232 17.49 -20.68 -6.03
C LEU A 232 17.83 -19.68 -7.14
N ILE A 233 17.47 -18.39 -7.00
CA ILE A 233 17.82 -17.33 -7.96
C ILE A 233 19.34 -17.13 -8.01
N LEU A 234 19.99 -17.19 -6.86
CA LEU A 234 21.45 -17.03 -6.77
C LEU A 234 22.20 -18.19 -7.41
N GLU A 235 21.75 -19.43 -7.19
CA GLU A 235 22.49 -20.64 -7.54
C GLU A 235 22.13 -21.22 -8.92
N ASN A 236 20.95 -20.93 -9.44
CA ASN A 236 20.45 -21.55 -10.68
C ASN A 236 20.46 -20.59 -11.87
N ASP A 237 21.48 -20.72 -12.71
CA ASP A 237 21.64 -19.91 -13.93
C ASP A 237 20.72 -20.32 -15.09
N GLN A 238 19.79 -21.27 -14.91
CA GLN A 238 18.75 -21.60 -15.89
C GLN A 238 17.41 -20.88 -15.62
N LEU A 239 17.27 -20.23 -14.47
CA LEU A 239 16.07 -19.44 -14.17
C LEU A 239 16.03 -18.16 -15.00
N ARG A 240 14.84 -17.69 -15.34
CA ARG A 240 14.68 -16.36 -15.93
C ARG A 240 15.07 -15.26 -14.94
N ALA A 241 14.68 -15.40 -13.67
CA ALA A 241 15.08 -14.48 -12.62
C ALA A 241 16.60 -14.46 -12.46
N LYS A 242 17.24 -13.33 -12.80
CA LYS A 242 18.70 -13.15 -12.75
C LYS A 242 19.16 -12.14 -11.73
N THR A 243 18.35 -11.13 -11.48
CA THR A 243 18.74 -9.95 -10.71
C THR A 243 17.79 -9.75 -9.53
N ILE A 244 18.36 -9.32 -8.41
CA ILE A 244 17.66 -8.99 -7.18
C ILE A 244 17.93 -7.51 -6.87
N ILE A 245 16.90 -6.69 -7.01
CA ILE A 245 16.92 -5.30 -6.55
C ILE A 245 16.45 -5.28 -5.10
N ILE A 246 17.18 -4.59 -4.23
CA ILE A 246 16.78 -4.35 -2.84
C ILE A 246 16.68 -2.84 -2.62
N PRO A 247 15.48 -2.28 -2.44
CA PRO A 247 15.31 -0.84 -2.28
C PRO A 247 15.77 -0.28 -0.94
N ASP A 248 15.70 -1.06 0.13
CA ASP A 248 16.17 -0.63 1.44
C ASP A 248 17.67 -0.88 1.59
N TYR A 249 18.44 0.20 1.80
CA TYR A 249 19.90 0.12 1.86
C TYR A 249 20.41 -0.80 2.99
N ALA A 250 19.79 -0.77 4.16
CA ALA A 250 20.19 -1.61 5.29
C ALA A 250 19.97 -3.10 4.97
N THR A 251 18.85 -3.43 4.31
CA THR A 251 18.54 -4.77 3.85
C THR A 251 19.48 -5.22 2.72
N TYR A 252 19.86 -4.31 1.82
CA TYR A 252 20.84 -4.58 0.77
C TYR A 252 22.20 -4.96 1.35
N GLU A 253 22.73 -4.17 2.28
CA GLU A 253 23.98 -4.46 2.98
C GLU A 253 23.90 -5.80 3.74
N ARG A 254 22.74 -6.06 4.37
CA ARG A 254 22.49 -7.34 5.05
C ARG A 254 22.52 -8.52 4.07
N ALA A 255 21.97 -8.37 2.86
CA ALA A 255 22.02 -9.42 1.84
C ALA A 255 23.47 -9.75 1.43
N LEU A 256 24.32 -8.73 1.26
CA LEU A 256 25.73 -8.92 0.93
C LEU A 256 26.49 -9.64 2.06
N GLN A 257 26.21 -9.31 3.32
CA GLN A 257 26.82 -9.98 4.48
C GLN A 257 26.40 -11.45 4.61
N LEU A 258 25.18 -11.78 4.20
CA LEU A 258 24.63 -13.13 4.28
C LEU A 258 24.97 -14.02 3.07
N THR A 259 25.63 -13.47 2.04
CA THR A 259 25.93 -14.18 0.78
C THR A 259 27.42 -14.17 0.45
N ASP A 260 27.89 -15.25 -0.19
CA ASP A 260 29.25 -15.31 -0.74
C ASP A 260 29.48 -14.21 -1.78
N GLU A 261 30.68 -13.62 -1.80
CA GLU A 261 31.08 -12.54 -2.73
C GLU A 261 30.80 -12.87 -4.21
N LYS A 262 30.88 -14.14 -4.59
CA LYS A 262 30.59 -14.60 -5.96
C LYS A 262 29.17 -14.27 -6.41
N PHE A 263 28.22 -14.08 -5.49
CA PHE A 263 26.82 -13.76 -5.79
C PHE A 263 26.51 -12.27 -5.72
N HIS A 264 27.43 -11.41 -5.24
CA HIS A 264 27.17 -9.99 -5.02
C HIS A 264 26.76 -9.26 -6.32
N HIS A 265 27.24 -9.71 -7.48
CA HIS A 265 26.86 -9.16 -8.78
C HIS A 265 25.37 -9.34 -9.14
N LYS A 266 24.64 -10.24 -8.47
CA LYS A 266 23.19 -10.43 -8.65
C LYS A 266 22.35 -9.45 -7.83
N PHE A 267 22.96 -8.73 -6.89
CA PHE A 267 22.27 -7.75 -6.06
C PHE A 267 22.49 -6.33 -6.58
N SER A 268 21.43 -5.52 -6.54
CA SER A 268 21.51 -4.11 -6.87
C SER A 268 20.68 -3.29 -5.88
N HIS A 269 21.22 -2.14 -5.45
CA HIS A 269 20.48 -1.22 -4.61
C HIS A 269 19.81 -0.12 -5.45
N LEU A 270 18.49 -0.07 -5.41
CA LEU A 270 17.69 0.95 -6.07
C LEU A 270 16.41 1.21 -5.28
N GLY A 271 16.29 2.43 -4.75
CA GLY A 271 15.17 2.87 -3.93
C GLY A 271 13.88 3.11 -4.70
N TYR A 272 13.13 4.15 -4.35
CA TYR A 272 11.86 4.51 -5.01
C TYR A 272 11.85 5.95 -5.48
N HIS A 273 11.15 6.20 -6.57
CA HIS A 273 10.77 7.55 -6.95
C HIS A 273 9.41 7.91 -6.34
N TYR A 274 9.40 8.96 -5.52
CA TYR A 274 8.18 9.53 -4.95
C TYR A 274 7.79 10.82 -5.67
N HIS A 275 6.52 10.93 -6.04
CA HIS A 275 5.97 12.15 -6.63
C HIS A 275 5.54 13.12 -5.52
N PHE A 276 6.43 14.05 -5.16
CA PHE A 276 6.10 15.11 -4.22
C PHE A 276 5.06 16.07 -4.82
N LYS A 277 3.97 16.31 -4.07
CA LYS A 277 2.83 17.12 -4.50
C LYS A 277 3.11 18.62 -4.49
N ARG A 278 4.13 19.06 -3.75
CA ARG A 278 4.58 20.45 -3.65
C ARG A 278 5.98 20.54 -3.01
N ASP A 279 6.58 21.71 -3.11
CA ASP A 279 7.77 22.07 -2.34
C ASP A 279 7.42 22.47 -0.90
N ASN A 280 8.42 22.39 -0.01
CA ASN A 280 8.36 22.95 1.33
C ASN A 280 8.67 24.46 1.29
N PHE A 281 7.82 25.29 1.89
CA PHE A 281 7.97 26.75 1.88
C PHE A 281 8.52 27.32 3.19
N VAL A 282 8.97 26.45 4.11
CA VAL A 282 9.52 26.82 5.42
C VAL A 282 8.55 27.67 6.26
N ARG A 283 7.25 27.42 6.10
CA ARG A 283 6.20 28.07 6.91
C ARG A 283 6.24 27.52 8.33
N SER A 284 6.05 28.41 9.30
CA SER A 284 5.96 28.06 10.72
C SER A 284 4.58 27.50 11.07
N ASP A 285 4.09 26.54 10.29
CA ASP A 285 2.80 25.87 10.44
C ASP A 285 3.06 24.36 10.59
N ALA A 286 2.73 23.83 11.76
CA ALA A 286 2.81 22.41 12.09
C ALA A 286 1.41 21.78 12.04
N LEU A 287 1.30 20.57 11.47
CA LEU A 287 0.07 19.80 11.39
C LEU A 287 0.15 18.55 12.27
N ILE A 288 -0.93 18.28 12.99
CA ILE A 288 -1.19 17.02 13.70
C ILE A 288 -2.58 16.53 13.28
N VAL A 289 -2.68 15.27 12.84
CA VAL A 289 -3.96 14.62 12.53
C VAL A 289 -4.19 13.50 13.54
N THR A 290 -5.30 13.54 14.27
CA THR A 290 -5.52 12.64 15.43
C THR A 290 -6.97 12.13 15.55
N ASN A 291 -7.15 10.94 16.13
CA ASN A 291 -8.42 10.45 16.69
C ASN A 291 -8.40 10.44 18.23
N SER A 292 -7.29 10.86 18.82
CA SER A 292 -7.02 10.82 20.25
C SER A 292 -6.79 12.22 20.79
N ASP A 293 -7.20 12.45 22.04
CA ASP A 293 -6.86 13.65 22.80
C ASP A 293 -5.52 13.52 23.54
N GLN A 294 -4.81 12.41 23.32
CA GLN A 294 -3.47 12.16 23.85
C GLN A 294 -2.46 12.50 22.76
N LEU A 295 -1.90 13.70 22.87
CA LEU A 295 -0.79 14.19 22.06
C LEU A 295 0.44 14.31 22.97
N GLU A 296 1.48 13.56 22.66
CA GLU A 296 2.70 13.49 23.46
C GLU A 296 3.44 14.84 23.44
N GLN A 297 3.84 15.32 24.62
CA GLN A 297 4.56 16.60 24.82
C GLN A 297 3.95 17.88 24.21
N ILE A 298 2.68 17.88 23.78
CA ILE A 298 2.09 19.00 23.03
C ILE A 298 2.15 20.34 23.78
N GLU A 299 1.89 20.35 25.09
CA GLU A 299 1.90 21.59 25.89
C GLU A 299 3.30 22.22 25.89
N LYS A 300 4.34 21.39 26.10
CA LYS A 300 5.73 21.82 26.09
C LYS A 300 6.16 22.35 24.72
N LEU A 301 5.76 21.69 23.64
CA LEU A 301 6.03 22.13 22.26
C LEU A 301 5.37 23.49 21.98
N VAL A 302 4.07 23.63 22.28
CA VAL A 302 3.29 24.85 22.03
C VAL A 302 3.84 26.04 22.82
N GLU A 303 4.24 25.84 24.08
CA GLU A 303 4.82 26.87 24.95
C GLU A 303 6.23 27.29 24.51
N SER A 304 7.03 26.33 24.05
CA SER A 304 8.43 26.58 23.68
C SER A 304 8.58 27.14 22.26
N LEU A 305 7.58 26.95 21.39
CA LEU A 305 7.60 27.40 19.98
C LEU A 305 6.46 28.42 19.70
N PRO A 306 6.46 29.61 20.33
CA PRO A 306 5.37 30.57 20.21
C PRO A 306 5.20 31.17 18.80
N ARG A 307 6.17 30.97 17.92
CA ARG A 307 6.13 31.41 16.51
C ARG A 307 5.54 30.36 15.57
N VAL A 308 5.39 29.12 16.02
CA VAL A 308 4.83 28.03 15.23
C VAL A 308 3.33 27.94 15.49
N THR A 309 2.54 27.97 14.42
CA THR A 309 1.09 27.69 14.48
C THR A 309 0.88 26.18 14.48
N PHE A 310 0.28 25.65 15.55
CA PHE A 310 -0.06 24.24 15.69
C PHE A 310 -1.50 24.01 15.23
N ARG A 311 -1.66 23.39 14.06
CA ARG A 311 -2.95 23.02 13.48
C ARG A 311 -3.27 21.57 13.86
N ILE A 312 -4.22 21.38 14.76
CA ILE A 312 -4.60 20.06 15.25
C ILE A 312 -5.96 19.70 14.66
N ALA A 313 -5.99 18.67 13.81
CA ALA A 313 -7.20 18.19 13.17
C ALA A 313 -7.65 16.85 13.75
N ALA A 314 -8.89 16.80 14.22
CA ALA A 314 -9.54 15.57 14.64
C ALA A 314 -10.69 15.20 13.70
N VAL A 315 -10.72 13.96 13.23
CA VAL A 315 -11.82 13.44 12.38
C VAL A 315 -13.09 13.16 13.18
N THR A 316 -13.01 13.20 14.51
CA THR A 316 -14.10 13.02 15.47
C THR A 316 -14.32 14.29 16.30
N GLU A 317 -15.30 14.22 17.21
CA GLU A 317 -15.42 15.21 18.27
C GLU A 317 -14.18 15.22 19.16
N MET A 318 -13.79 16.41 19.62
CA MET A 318 -12.66 16.63 20.50
C MET A 318 -13.12 16.58 21.97
N SER A 319 -12.31 16.00 22.84
CA SER A 319 -12.55 16.04 24.28
C SER A 319 -12.30 17.44 24.85
N SER A 320 -12.74 17.68 26.09
CA SER A 320 -12.43 18.93 26.81
C SER A 320 -10.93 19.17 26.91
N LYS A 321 -10.13 18.11 27.10
CA LYS A 321 -8.67 18.20 27.18
C LYS A 321 -8.07 18.83 25.93
N LEU A 322 -8.51 18.41 24.75
CA LEU A 322 -8.00 18.97 23.50
C LEU A 322 -8.54 20.38 23.26
N LEU A 323 -9.81 20.65 23.59
CA LEU A 323 -10.41 21.98 23.50
C LEU A 323 -9.71 23.00 24.42
N ASP A 324 -9.24 22.59 25.59
CA ASP A 324 -8.49 23.43 26.53
C ASP A 324 -7.17 23.95 25.94
N MET A 325 -6.66 23.36 24.86
CA MET A 325 -5.48 23.85 24.14
C MET A 325 -5.72 25.18 23.42
N LEU A 326 -6.98 25.59 23.20
CA LEU A 326 -7.32 26.93 22.65
C LEU A 326 -6.87 28.09 23.56
N ARG A 327 -6.47 27.81 24.81
CA ARG A 327 -5.84 28.78 25.69
C ARG A 327 -4.51 29.31 25.13
N TYR A 328 -3.84 28.53 24.28
CA TYR A 328 -2.58 28.93 23.65
C TYR A 328 -2.88 29.68 22.33
N PRO A 329 -2.36 30.92 22.15
CA PRO A 329 -2.69 31.75 20.99
C PRO A 329 -2.16 31.22 19.66
N ASN A 330 -1.19 30.30 19.71
CA ASN A 330 -0.57 29.66 18.56
C ASN A 330 -1.16 28.27 18.25
N VAL A 331 -2.32 27.91 18.82
CA VAL A 331 -3.03 26.67 18.52
C VAL A 331 -4.32 26.94 17.73
N VAL A 332 -4.56 26.14 16.69
CA VAL A 332 -5.80 26.13 15.90
C VAL A 332 -6.36 24.72 15.85
N LEU A 333 -7.59 24.54 16.33
CA LEU A 333 -8.26 23.24 16.37
C LEU A 333 -9.27 23.09 15.23
N TYR A 334 -9.27 21.93 14.59
CA TYR A 334 -10.22 21.53 13.55
C TYR A 334 -10.95 20.26 14.00
N GLN A 335 -12.10 20.43 14.64
CA GLN A 335 -12.97 19.33 15.08
C GLN A 335 -13.84 18.82 13.93
N ASN A 336 -14.13 17.51 13.90
CA ASN A 336 -14.90 16.87 12.83
C ASN A 336 -14.36 17.22 11.43
N ALA A 337 -13.03 17.25 11.30
CA ALA A 337 -12.36 17.62 10.07
C ALA A 337 -12.71 16.63 8.96
N SER A 338 -13.28 17.14 7.86
CA SER A 338 -13.55 16.33 6.68
C SER A 338 -12.24 15.93 5.98
N PRO A 339 -12.24 14.85 5.17
CA PRO A 339 -11.07 14.49 4.37
C PRO A 339 -10.56 15.66 3.50
N GLN A 340 -11.47 16.48 2.94
CA GLN A 340 -11.07 17.67 2.17
C GLN A 340 -10.38 18.72 3.05
N LYS A 341 -10.84 18.94 4.27
CA LYS A 341 -10.19 19.86 5.21
C LYS A 341 -8.80 19.35 5.60
N VAL A 342 -8.65 18.05 5.85
CA VAL A 342 -7.33 17.46 6.13
C VAL A 342 -6.38 17.65 4.94
N GLN A 343 -6.84 17.45 3.70
CA GLN A 343 -6.05 17.72 2.49
C GLN A 343 -5.65 19.20 2.36
N GLU A 344 -6.52 20.15 2.69
CA GLU A 344 -6.18 21.57 2.75
C GLU A 344 -5.07 21.84 3.78
N LEU A 345 -5.12 21.20 4.96
CA LEU A 345 -4.11 21.40 6.00
C LEU A 345 -2.73 20.89 5.57
N TYR A 346 -2.64 19.79 4.80
CA TYR A 346 -1.38 19.35 4.20
C TYR A 346 -0.76 20.38 3.25
N GLN A 347 -1.58 21.20 2.60
CA GLN A 347 -1.12 22.28 1.72
C GLN A 347 -0.65 23.51 2.52
N LEU A 348 -1.18 23.71 3.72
CA LEU A 348 -0.92 24.90 4.54
C LEU A 348 0.27 24.75 5.51
N SER A 349 0.56 23.54 5.97
CA SER A 349 1.61 23.27 6.96
C SER A 349 2.89 22.73 6.33
N ASP A 350 4.08 23.09 6.83
CA ASP A 350 5.37 22.57 6.31
C ASP A 350 6.06 21.59 7.26
N ILE A 351 5.47 21.37 8.44
CA ILE A 351 5.91 20.40 9.45
C ILE A 351 4.72 19.50 9.77
N TYR A 352 4.97 18.20 9.92
CA TYR A 352 4.03 17.23 10.46
C TYR A 352 4.58 16.63 11.74
N LEU A 353 3.79 16.65 12.80
CA LEU A 353 4.16 16.09 14.10
C LEU A 353 3.36 14.82 14.34
N ASP A 354 4.02 13.69 14.22
CA ASP A 354 3.46 12.38 14.50
C ASP A 354 3.58 12.07 16.00
N ILE A 355 2.76 12.79 16.78
CA ILE A 355 2.80 12.78 18.25
C ILE A 355 1.48 12.34 18.88
N ASN A 356 0.52 11.88 18.07
CA ASN A 356 -0.73 11.35 18.58
C ASN A 356 -0.59 9.87 18.97
N TYR A 357 -1.20 9.49 20.09
CA TYR A 357 -1.36 8.06 20.42
C TYR A 357 -2.49 7.44 19.61
N GLY A 358 -2.41 6.12 19.44
CA GLY A 358 -3.44 5.31 18.79
C GLY A 358 -3.00 4.79 17.44
N ASN A 359 -3.96 4.61 16.54
CA ASN A 359 -3.68 4.17 15.18
C ASN A 359 -3.52 5.37 14.26
N GLU A 360 -2.61 5.25 13.28
CA GLU A 360 -2.47 6.22 12.20
C GLU A 360 -3.81 6.38 11.47
N LEU A 361 -4.19 7.64 11.23
CA LEU A 361 -5.37 7.96 10.45
C LEU A 361 -4.96 8.32 9.03
N LEU A 362 -5.72 7.87 8.03
CA LEU A 362 -5.65 8.39 6.66
C LEU A 362 -4.23 8.33 6.04
N GLN A 363 -3.38 7.40 6.50
CA GLN A 363 -1.96 7.33 6.14
C GLN A 363 -1.26 8.69 6.31
N ALA A 364 -1.51 9.35 7.44
CA ALA A 364 -1.16 10.74 7.64
C ALA A 364 0.34 11.04 7.50
N VAL A 365 1.19 10.11 7.93
CA VAL A 365 2.65 10.24 7.79
C VAL A 365 3.06 10.15 6.33
N ARG A 366 2.49 9.21 5.57
CA ARG A 366 2.71 9.11 4.12
C ARG A 366 2.23 10.37 3.40
N GLN A 367 1.04 10.87 3.74
CA GLN A 367 0.52 12.10 3.15
C GLN A 367 1.42 13.30 3.48
N ALA A 368 1.94 13.41 4.70
CA ALA A 368 2.90 14.44 5.07
C ALA A 368 4.18 14.38 4.22
N PHE A 369 4.75 13.18 4.08
CA PHE A 369 5.91 12.92 3.25
C PHE A 369 5.67 13.32 1.79
N GLU A 370 4.55 12.89 1.18
CA GLU A 370 4.20 13.27 -0.21
C GLU A 370 3.96 14.77 -0.39
N HIS A 371 3.59 15.50 0.66
CA HIS A 371 3.47 16.96 0.65
C HIS A 371 4.77 17.67 1.03
N ASN A 372 5.88 16.94 1.10
CA ASN A 372 7.21 17.44 1.43
C ASN A 372 7.26 18.17 2.78
N GLN A 373 6.45 17.72 3.74
CA GLN A 373 6.50 18.19 5.12
C GLN A 373 7.65 17.52 5.86
N LEU A 374 8.30 18.26 6.76
CA LEU A 374 9.26 17.66 7.71
C LEU A 374 8.46 16.86 8.74
N VAL A 375 8.65 15.54 8.76
CA VAL A 375 7.99 14.63 9.70
C VAL A 375 8.89 14.44 10.92
N LEU A 376 8.35 14.73 12.11
CA LEU A 376 9.00 14.51 13.39
C LEU A 376 8.07 13.69 14.29
N ALA A 377 8.62 12.81 15.12
CA ALA A 377 7.84 11.92 15.98
C ALA A 377 8.52 11.64 17.32
N PHE A 378 7.78 11.07 18.28
CA PHE A 378 8.38 10.39 19.43
C PHE A 378 8.42 8.89 19.22
N GLU A 379 9.33 8.19 19.89
CA GLU A 379 9.46 6.73 19.83
C GLU A 379 8.13 6.00 20.08
N GLU A 380 7.33 6.48 21.03
CA GLU A 380 6.04 5.90 21.40
C GLU A 380 4.89 6.19 20.42
N THR A 381 5.09 7.14 19.51
CA THR A 381 4.03 7.68 18.64
C THR A 381 4.35 7.55 17.15
N ALA A 382 5.61 7.26 16.78
CA ALA A 382 6.01 7.09 15.39
C ALA A 382 5.29 5.91 14.72
N HIS A 383 4.28 6.21 13.89
CA HIS A 383 3.45 5.22 13.23
C HIS A 383 4.14 4.62 12.01
N ASN A 384 4.60 5.47 11.08
CA ASN A 384 5.25 5.03 9.84
C ASN A 384 6.71 5.47 9.79
N ARG A 385 7.57 4.64 10.37
CA ARG A 385 9.01 4.88 10.47
C ARG A 385 9.74 4.84 9.13
N ARG A 386 9.11 4.41 8.03
CA ARG A 386 9.74 4.42 6.70
C ARG A 386 9.94 5.84 6.16
N TYR A 387 9.08 6.77 6.56
CA TYR A 387 9.11 8.15 6.06
C TYR A 387 9.58 9.16 7.10
N THR A 388 10.08 8.69 8.24
CA THR A 388 10.61 9.52 9.33
C THR A 388 12.05 9.10 9.60
N ALA A 389 13.01 9.99 9.33
CA ALA A 389 14.42 9.68 9.55
C ALA A 389 14.70 9.35 11.03
N PRO A 390 15.65 8.45 11.35
CA PRO A 390 15.95 8.08 12.73
C PRO A 390 16.35 9.27 13.61
N ASN A 391 17.04 10.27 13.05
CA ASN A 391 17.40 11.52 13.74
C ASN A 391 16.21 12.50 13.93
N HIS A 392 15.03 12.16 13.42
CA HIS A 392 13.78 12.90 13.60
C HIS A 392 12.78 12.18 14.52
N ILE A 393 13.20 11.05 15.10
CA ILE A 393 12.45 10.31 16.11
C ILE A 393 13.15 10.52 17.45
N PHE A 394 12.41 11.04 18.43
CA PHE A 394 12.97 11.43 19.72
C PHE A 394 12.39 10.56 20.83
N ALA A 395 13.18 10.29 21.87
CA ALA A 395 12.61 9.85 23.14
C ALA A 395 11.73 10.98 23.71
N LYS A 396 10.60 10.67 24.36
CA LYS A 396 9.71 11.71 24.91
C LYS A 396 10.40 12.61 25.95
N GLU A 397 11.41 12.09 26.66
CA GLU A 397 12.22 12.86 27.60
C GLU A 397 13.15 13.87 26.90
N ALA A 398 13.42 13.67 25.60
CA ALA A 398 14.27 14.50 24.75
C ALA A 398 13.46 15.50 23.90
N VAL A 399 12.31 15.97 24.39
CA VAL A 399 11.47 16.97 23.69
C VAL A 399 12.23 18.24 23.30
N ASP A 400 13.21 18.65 24.11
CA ASP A 400 14.02 19.84 23.81
C ASP A 400 14.86 19.66 22.53
N ASP A 401 15.24 18.43 22.18
CA ASP A 401 15.94 18.14 20.91
C ASP A 401 15.01 18.26 19.71
N MET A 402 13.74 17.86 19.85
CA MET A 402 12.71 18.08 18.82
C MET A 402 12.45 19.58 18.63
N ILE A 403 12.33 20.34 19.73
CA ILE A 403 12.17 21.80 19.70
C ILE A 403 13.35 22.42 18.94
N HIS A 404 14.58 22.06 19.29
CA HIS A 404 15.77 22.56 18.62
C HIS A 404 15.79 22.24 17.12
N THR A 405 15.36 21.02 16.75
CA THR A 405 15.27 20.57 15.35
C THR A 405 14.27 21.42 14.57
N ILE A 406 13.10 21.71 15.15
CA ILE A 406 12.09 22.59 14.54
C ILE A 406 12.63 24.01 14.35
N GLU A 407 13.26 24.59 15.38
CA GLU A 407 13.83 25.94 15.30
C GLU A 407 14.94 26.02 14.24
N LEU A 408 15.82 25.02 14.20
CA LEU A 408 16.91 24.95 13.24
C LEU A 408 16.37 24.82 11.81
N ALA A 409 15.41 23.92 11.57
CA ALA A 409 14.80 23.74 10.27
C ALA A 409 14.11 25.03 9.78
N LEU A 410 13.40 25.74 10.66
CA LEU A 410 12.74 27.01 10.34
C LEU A 410 13.69 28.21 10.24
N SER A 411 14.94 28.09 10.70
CA SER A 411 15.90 29.21 10.69
C SER A 411 16.37 29.59 9.28
N HIS A 412 16.45 28.63 8.36
CA HIS A 412 16.91 28.85 7.00
C HIS A 412 16.45 27.73 6.06
N VAL A 413 16.11 28.09 4.81
CA VAL A 413 15.77 27.14 3.72
C VAL A 413 16.78 25.99 3.59
N LYS A 414 18.06 26.23 3.86
CA LYS A 414 19.11 25.22 3.75
C LYS A 414 19.02 24.17 4.86
N GLU A 415 18.66 24.57 6.07
CA GLU A 415 18.52 23.64 7.20
C GLU A 415 17.26 22.80 7.05
N MET A 416 16.13 23.39 6.63
CA MET A 416 14.95 22.63 6.21
C MET A 416 15.30 21.63 5.10
N GLY A 417 16.02 22.08 4.07
CA GLY A 417 16.43 21.21 2.96
C GLY A 417 17.34 20.05 3.39
N ARG A 418 18.20 20.24 4.40
CA ARG A 418 18.99 19.15 4.98
C ARG A 418 18.12 18.12 5.70
N ALA A 419 17.20 18.59 6.56
CA ALA A 419 16.28 17.70 7.26
C ALA A 419 15.40 16.90 6.27
N LEU A 420 14.83 17.55 5.26
CA LEU A 420 14.09 16.86 4.19
C LEU A 420 14.98 15.88 3.41
N GLY A 421 16.26 16.21 3.21
CA GLY A 421 17.25 15.33 2.60
C GLY A 421 17.49 14.05 3.42
N ASP A 422 17.65 14.17 4.74
CA ASP A 422 17.82 13.02 5.64
C ASP A 422 16.57 12.11 5.63
N GLN A 423 15.38 12.72 5.64
CA GLN A 423 14.10 12.03 5.51
C GLN A 423 13.96 11.31 4.16
N GLY A 424 14.29 11.99 3.06
CA GLY A 424 14.26 11.41 1.72
C GLY A 424 15.25 10.26 1.57
N TYR A 425 16.47 10.42 2.09
CA TYR A 425 17.49 9.37 2.09
C TYR A 425 17.02 8.13 2.86
N HIS A 426 16.47 8.32 4.06
CA HIS A 426 15.92 7.23 4.88
C HIS A 426 14.77 6.50 4.17
N ALA A 427 13.91 7.23 3.44
CA ALA A 427 12.85 6.64 2.63
C ALA A 427 13.36 5.98 1.32
N ASN A 428 14.68 5.95 1.10
CA ASN A 428 15.35 5.48 -0.11
C ASN A 428 14.85 6.22 -1.36
N TYR A 429 14.65 7.55 -1.28
CA TYR A 429 14.22 8.34 -2.42
C TYR A 429 15.31 8.41 -3.50
N VAL A 430 14.88 8.26 -4.76
CA VAL A 430 15.69 8.42 -5.96
C VAL A 430 14.95 9.35 -6.92
N ASP A 431 15.64 10.32 -7.50
CA ASP A 431 15.04 11.16 -8.54
C ASP A 431 14.81 10.35 -9.84
N PRO A 432 13.85 10.76 -10.71
CA PRO A 432 13.48 9.97 -11.88
C PRO A 432 14.62 9.67 -12.84
N ILE A 433 15.54 10.63 -13.04
CA ILE A 433 16.64 10.50 -14.00
C ILE A 433 17.62 9.45 -13.48
N MET A 434 18.02 9.57 -12.22
CA MET A 434 18.89 8.58 -11.59
C MET A 434 18.23 7.20 -11.51
N TYR A 435 16.91 7.14 -11.32
CA TYR A 435 16.18 5.88 -11.34
C TYR A 435 16.26 5.20 -12.71
N GLN A 436 16.05 5.96 -13.78
CA GLN A 436 16.15 5.49 -15.16
C GLN A 436 17.57 4.99 -15.47
N GLU A 437 18.60 5.80 -15.21
CA GLU A 437 20.01 5.45 -15.48
C GLU A 437 20.44 4.15 -14.76
N ARG A 438 20.02 3.99 -13.51
CA ARG A 438 20.30 2.76 -12.74
C ARG A 438 19.55 1.56 -13.29
N MET A 439 18.30 1.73 -13.70
CA MET A 439 17.52 0.64 -14.32
C MET A 439 18.09 0.23 -15.67
N GLU A 440 18.52 1.17 -16.53
CA GLU A 440 19.20 0.88 -17.80
C GLU A 440 20.46 0.03 -17.56
N THR A 441 21.24 0.39 -16.54
CA THR A 441 22.41 -0.39 -16.11
C THR A 441 22.03 -1.81 -15.65
N ILE A 442 20.96 -1.94 -14.86
CA ILE A 442 20.46 -3.23 -14.35
C ILE A 442 19.94 -4.12 -15.48
N LEU A 443 19.28 -3.54 -16.47
CA LEU A 443 18.75 -4.24 -17.64
C LEU A 443 19.85 -4.62 -18.65
N GLY A 444 21.05 -4.06 -18.52
CA GLY A 444 22.15 -4.27 -19.47
C GLY A 444 21.94 -3.55 -20.80
N GLU A 445 21.08 -2.54 -20.83
CA GLU A 445 20.83 -1.69 -22.00
C GLU A 445 21.85 -0.55 -21.98
N SER A 446 23.03 -0.76 -22.58
CA SER A 446 23.97 0.33 -22.85
C SER A 446 23.53 1.10 -24.10
N HIS A 447 23.38 2.42 -23.99
CA HIS A 447 23.30 3.31 -25.16
C HIS A 447 24.64 3.29 -25.89
N ASP A 448 24.71 2.54 -26.99
CA ASP A 448 25.77 2.68 -28.00
C ASP A 448 25.57 3.94 -28.86
#